data_AF-A0A3M5GFG5-F1
#
_entry.id   AF-A0A3M5GFG5-F1
#
_cell.length_a   1.000
_cell.length_b   1.000
_cell.length_c   1.000
_cell.angle_alpha   90.00
_cell.angle_beta   90.00
_cell.angle_gamma   90.00
#
_symmetry.space_group_name_H-M   'P 1'
#
loop_
_entity.id
_entity.type
_entity.pdbx_description
1 polymer ?
#
loop_
_entity_poly.entity_id
_entity_poly.type
_entity_poly.pdbx_seq_one_letter_code
_entity_poly.pdbx_strand_id
1 'polypeptide(L)'
;MTPLASPVPGLRVGVSALFDPHDTPHARTFMRALAVARNCVPGLARVQWHFLDDGANAVRGAEVARHMIDWKADLVIGHFSSDAALSAAALYRQAGIALLTPAATIDRLTLEHHNAFRFGPSDRQLAGDLVNWLASRQWHRVHVQSDDSAHGQALCVAICEALVRAGLLRVEEPEHADVEVFAGRLKPSREHWQARRQAGSNRPLVLTDDAASPYLGCAEDQRGKTFVIGFGTPDHPGNGCHASALHQTFFDAEPHTYFRESLLMLYVLAELANGRLYAGQLLNALQHTTFNTPLGAVSFDRGELRGAMTCVWTPGPTGLTPVTR
;
A
#
# COMPACT_ATOMS: atom_id res chain seq x y z
N MET A 1 -50.22 -6.97 -10.63
CA MET A 1 -49.23 -5.99 -10.14
C MET A 1 -48.01 -6.77 -9.71
N THR A 2 -46.96 -6.76 -10.53
CA THR A 2 -45.66 -7.32 -10.20
C THR A 2 -45.08 -6.52 -9.04
N PRO A 3 -44.49 -7.14 -7.99
CA PRO A 3 -43.83 -6.36 -6.95
C PRO A 3 -42.69 -5.59 -7.62
N LEU A 4 -42.67 -4.27 -7.42
CA LEU A 4 -41.49 -3.45 -7.72
C LEU A 4 -40.35 -4.05 -6.88
N ALA A 5 -39.34 -4.62 -7.54
CA ALA A 5 -38.16 -5.13 -6.87
C ALA A 5 -37.55 -3.99 -6.04
N SER A 6 -37.51 -4.17 -4.72
CA SER A 6 -36.85 -3.25 -3.80
C SER A 6 -35.39 -3.06 -4.22
N PRO A 7 -34.84 -1.85 -4.20
CA PRO A 7 -33.43 -1.64 -4.50
C PRO A 7 -32.56 -2.48 -3.54
N VAL A 8 -31.49 -3.05 -4.08
CA VAL A 8 -30.53 -3.89 -3.36
C VAL A 8 -30.12 -3.19 -2.04
N PRO A 9 -30.11 -3.90 -0.89
CA PRO A 9 -29.50 -3.39 0.33
C PRO A 9 -28.06 -3.01 0.01
N GLY A 10 -27.60 -1.85 0.46
CA GLY A 10 -26.34 -1.23 0.03
C GLY A 10 -25.12 -2.17 -0.12
N LEU A 11 -24.19 -1.83 -1.02
CA LEU A 11 -23.00 -2.64 -1.39
C LEU A 11 -22.27 -3.19 -0.16
N ARG A 12 -22.15 -4.51 -0.03
CA ARG A 12 -21.50 -5.16 1.10
C ARG A 12 -20.00 -5.24 0.88
N VAL A 13 -19.27 -4.46 1.66
CA VAL A 13 -17.82 -4.31 1.56
C VAL A 13 -17.17 -4.90 2.80
N GLY A 14 -16.44 -5.98 2.60
CA GLY A 14 -15.52 -6.51 3.59
C GLY A 14 -14.28 -5.61 3.66
N VAL A 15 -13.76 -5.36 4.86
CA VAL A 15 -12.47 -4.70 5.08
C VAL A 15 -11.63 -5.63 5.95
N SER A 16 -10.44 -5.98 5.47
CA SER A 16 -9.50 -6.81 6.22
C SER A 16 -8.13 -6.17 6.34
N ALA A 17 -7.60 -6.11 7.56
CA ALA A 17 -6.27 -5.60 7.88
C ALA A 17 -5.79 -6.14 9.25
N LEU A 18 -4.54 -5.89 9.61
CA LEU A 18 -4.10 -5.84 11.01
C LEU A 18 -4.42 -4.44 11.56
N PHE A 19 -5.26 -4.34 12.59
CA PHE A 19 -5.72 -3.05 13.11
C PHE A 19 -4.86 -2.45 14.22
N ASP A 20 -3.79 -3.14 14.65
CA ASP A 20 -2.84 -2.61 15.61
C ASP A 20 -1.89 -1.58 14.96
N PRO A 21 -1.94 -0.29 15.35
CA PRO A 21 -1.11 0.76 14.77
C PRO A 21 0.37 0.67 15.15
N HIS A 22 0.74 -0.11 16.18
CA HIS A 22 2.14 -0.32 16.56
C HIS A 22 2.85 -1.29 15.64
N ASP A 23 2.11 -2.24 15.07
CA ASP A 23 2.63 -3.25 14.17
C ASP A 23 2.56 -2.82 12.71
N THR A 24 1.56 -2.02 12.32
CA THR A 24 1.42 -1.55 10.94
C THR A 24 0.84 -0.14 10.82
N PRO A 25 1.33 0.70 9.87
CA PRO A 25 0.71 1.98 9.56
C PRO A 25 -0.62 1.83 8.79
N HIS A 26 -0.85 0.69 8.13
CA HIS A 26 -1.84 0.52 7.09
C HIS A 26 -3.28 0.76 7.55
N ALA A 27 -3.74 0.03 8.56
CA ALA A 27 -5.13 0.11 9.03
C ALA A 27 -5.45 1.47 9.60
N ARG A 28 -4.54 2.06 10.38
CA ARG A 28 -4.71 3.42 10.91
C ARG A 28 -4.93 4.42 9.77
N THR A 29 -4.08 4.38 8.75
CA THR A 29 -4.20 5.31 7.63
C THR A 29 -5.48 5.09 6.83
N PHE A 30 -5.88 3.84 6.57
CA PHE A 30 -7.15 3.53 5.92
C PHE A 30 -8.35 4.02 6.73
N MET A 31 -8.37 3.78 8.04
CA MET A 31 -9.47 4.23 8.90
C MET A 31 -9.60 5.74 8.93
N ARG A 32 -8.47 6.47 8.90
CA ARG A 32 -8.47 7.93 8.76
C ARG A 32 -8.99 8.38 7.38
N ALA A 33 -8.59 7.71 6.30
CA ALA A 33 -9.14 7.96 4.97
C ALA A 33 -10.65 7.69 4.90
N LEU A 34 -11.13 6.61 5.53
CA LEU A 34 -12.54 6.28 5.60
C LEU A 34 -13.34 7.31 6.42
N ALA A 35 -12.80 7.78 7.54
CA ALA A 35 -13.42 8.83 8.35
C ALA A 35 -13.55 10.14 7.55
N VAL A 36 -12.52 10.54 6.82
CA VAL A 36 -12.58 11.70 5.91
C VAL A 36 -13.60 11.46 4.80
N ALA A 37 -13.50 10.33 4.10
CA ALA A 37 -14.35 10.03 2.94
C ALA A 37 -15.83 9.96 3.30
N ARG A 38 -16.19 9.44 4.48
CA ARG A 38 -17.59 9.45 4.95
C ARG A 38 -18.20 10.84 5.07
N ASN A 39 -17.38 11.89 5.23
CA ASN A 39 -17.83 13.27 5.35
C ASN A 39 -17.85 14.03 4.02
N CYS A 40 -17.12 13.56 3.00
CA CYS A 40 -17.01 14.27 1.71
C CYS A 40 -17.37 13.42 0.48
N VAL A 41 -17.73 12.16 0.66
CA VAL A 41 -18.06 11.20 -0.42
C VAL A 41 -19.44 10.58 -0.17
N PRO A 42 -20.53 11.24 -0.60
CA PRO A 42 -21.91 10.80 -0.30
C PRO A 42 -22.25 9.38 -0.76
N GLY A 43 -21.61 8.88 -1.82
CA GLY A 43 -21.84 7.52 -2.34
C GLY A 43 -21.52 6.41 -1.33
N LEU A 44 -20.67 6.69 -0.34
CA LEU A 44 -20.33 5.72 0.71
C LEU A 44 -21.46 5.48 1.73
N ALA A 45 -22.49 6.34 1.78
CA ALA A 45 -23.65 6.15 2.66
C ALA A 45 -24.43 4.87 2.33
N ARG A 46 -24.25 4.34 1.12
CA ARG A 46 -24.88 3.10 0.64
C ARG A 46 -23.98 1.87 0.83
N VAL A 47 -22.85 1.98 1.52
CA VAL A 47 -21.96 0.85 1.75
C VAL A 47 -22.27 0.20 3.10
N GLN A 48 -22.45 -1.11 3.11
CA GLN A 48 -22.51 -1.93 4.32
C GLN A 48 -21.11 -2.46 4.60
N TRP A 49 -20.55 -2.09 5.75
CA TRP A 49 -19.17 -2.41 6.09
C TRP A 49 -19.08 -3.61 7.04
N HIS A 50 -18.16 -4.53 6.78
CA HIS A 50 -17.78 -5.58 7.72
C HIS A 50 -16.27 -5.61 7.88
N PHE A 51 -15.77 -5.44 9.10
CA PHE A 51 -14.34 -5.36 9.40
C PHE A 51 -13.88 -6.64 10.09
N LEU A 52 -12.82 -7.27 9.59
CA LEU A 52 -12.21 -8.43 10.20
C LEU A 52 -10.69 -8.26 10.28
N ASP A 53 -10.12 -8.61 11.42
CA ASP A 53 -8.67 -8.53 11.63
C ASP A 53 -7.98 -9.81 11.12
N ASP A 54 -7.04 -9.67 10.19
CA ASP A 54 -6.26 -10.78 9.61
C ASP A 54 -4.88 -10.97 10.24
N GLY A 55 -4.50 -10.15 11.21
CA GLY A 55 -3.21 -10.22 11.88
C GLY A 55 -1.99 -10.05 10.95
N ALA A 56 -2.17 -9.50 9.73
CA ALA A 56 -1.15 -9.46 8.68
C ALA A 56 -0.53 -10.86 8.42
N ASN A 57 -1.36 -11.89 8.47
CA ASN A 57 -0.92 -13.30 8.46
C ASN A 57 -1.65 -14.10 7.38
N ALA A 58 -0.92 -14.97 6.69
CA ALA A 58 -1.46 -15.77 5.59
C ALA A 58 -2.59 -16.73 6.02
N VAL A 59 -2.45 -17.45 7.15
CA VAL A 59 -3.45 -18.41 7.63
C VAL A 59 -4.74 -17.70 8.01
N ARG A 60 -4.61 -16.66 8.83
CA ARG A 60 -5.75 -15.87 9.31
C ARG A 60 -6.39 -15.05 8.18
N GLY A 61 -5.61 -14.58 7.20
CA GLY A 61 -6.13 -13.98 5.97
C GLY A 61 -7.04 -14.93 5.17
N ALA A 62 -6.67 -16.21 5.06
CA ALA A 62 -7.50 -17.22 4.42
C ALA A 62 -8.77 -17.55 5.22
N GLU A 63 -8.71 -17.51 6.56
CA GLU A 63 -9.90 -17.65 7.43
C GLU A 63 -10.86 -16.47 7.25
N VAL A 64 -10.33 -15.24 7.27
CA VAL A 64 -11.12 -14.03 7.00
C VAL A 64 -11.76 -14.09 5.62
N ALA A 65 -11.06 -14.57 4.60
CA ALA A 65 -11.63 -14.72 3.27
C ALA A 65 -12.84 -15.65 3.23
N ARG A 66 -12.79 -16.79 3.95
CA ARG A 66 -13.95 -17.69 4.08
C ARG A 66 -15.11 -17.00 4.79
N HIS A 67 -14.83 -16.27 5.88
CA HIS A 67 -15.88 -15.51 6.59
C HIS A 67 -16.52 -14.43 5.71
N MET A 68 -15.73 -13.71 4.92
CA MET A 68 -16.25 -12.70 3.98
C MET A 68 -17.10 -13.33 2.87
N ILE A 69 -16.72 -14.51 2.37
CA ILE A 69 -17.51 -15.28 1.40
C ILE A 69 -18.83 -15.74 2.01
N ASP A 70 -18.81 -16.27 3.24
CA ASP A 70 -20.01 -16.73 3.96
C ASP A 70 -20.95 -15.56 4.30
N TRP A 71 -20.38 -14.40 4.65
CA TRP A 71 -21.10 -13.14 4.81
C TRP A 71 -21.60 -12.56 3.47
N LYS A 72 -21.22 -13.19 2.36
CA LYS A 72 -21.58 -12.82 0.98
C LYS A 72 -21.12 -11.41 0.64
N ALA A 73 -19.89 -11.03 0.97
CA ALA A 73 -19.31 -9.77 0.54
C ALA A 73 -19.43 -9.61 -0.99
N ASP A 74 -19.80 -8.41 -1.44
CA ASP A 74 -19.83 -8.09 -2.87
C ASP A 74 -18.44 -7.68 -3.36
N LEU A 75 -17.63 -7.10 -2.46
CA LEU A 75 -16.25 -6.66 -2.69
C LEU A 75 -15.47 -6.72 -1.37
N VAL A 76 -14.17 -6.99 -1.42
CA VAL A 76 -13.28 -6.87 -0.27
C VAL A 76 -12.22 -5.80 -0.50
N ILE A 77 -12.05 -4.92 0.49
CA ILE A 77 -10.91 -4.02 0.63
C ILE A 77 -9.91 -4.64 1.60
N GLY A 78 -8.64 -4.58 1.23
CA GLY A 78 -7.58 -5.32 1.87
C GLY A 78 -7.20 -6.51 0.98
N HIS A 79 -6.47 -7.48 1.50
CA HIS A 79 -5.71 -7.36 2.73
C HIS A 79 -4.56 -6.37 2.51
N PHE A 80 -4.05 -5.76 3.58
CA PHE A 80 -3.00 -4.74 3.44
C PHE A 80 -1.61 -5.37 3.35
N SER A 81 -1.33 -6.39 4.15
CA SER A 81 -0.09 -7.16 4.02
C SER A 81 -0.13 -8.05 2.79
N SER A 82 0.98 -8.15 2.08
CA SER A 82 1.19 -9.07 0.97
C SER A 82 0.85 -10.54 1.32
N ASP A 83 1.23 -11.00 2.52
CA ASP A 83 1.00 -12.36 3.01
C ASP A 83 -0.49 -12.73 3.07
N ALA A 84 -1.29 -11.92 3.76
CA ALA A 84 -2.73 -12.14 3.88
C ALA A 84 -3.46 -11.91 2.54
N ALA A 85 -3.00 -10.97 1.71
CA ALA A 85 -3.64 -10.68 0.43
C ALA A 85 -3.50 -11.85 -0.54
N LEU A 86 -2.30 -12.43 -0.63
CA LEU A 86 -2.03 -13.55 -1.52
C LEU A 86 -2.80 -14.82 -1.10
N SER A 87 -2.90 -15.10 0.21
CA SER A 87 -3.64 -16.27 0.70
C SER A 87 -5.16 -16.14 0.49
N ALA A 88 -5.70 -14.93 0.56
CA ALA A 88 -7.12 -14.64 0.38
C ALA A 88 -7.53 -14.52 -1.09
N ALA A 89 -6.65 -14.03 -1.97
CA ALA A 89 -6.98 -13.69 -3.36
C ALA A 89 -7.54 -14.89 -4.15
N ALA A 90 -6.97 -16.08 -3.97
CA ALA A 90 -7.44 -17.31 -4.62
C ALA A 90 -8.88 -17.67 -4.22
N LEU A 91 -9.24 -17.50 -2.95
CA LEU A 91 -10.56 -17.81 -2.41
C LEU A 91 -11.60 -16.82 -2.96
N TYR A 92 -11.29 -15.52 -2.92
CA TYR A 92 -12.16 -14.50 -3.51
C TYR A 92 -12.34 -14.70 -5.02
N ARG A 93 -11.28 -15.11 -5.73
CA ARG A 93 -11.34 -15.40 -7.16
C ARG A 93 -12.33 -16.52 -7.47
N GLN A 94 -12.29 -17.61 -6.69
CA GLN A 94 -13.23 -18.72 -6.82
C GLN A 94 -14.68 -18.31 -6.52
N ALA A 95 -14.87 -17.36 -5.60
CA ALA A 95 -16.18 -16.80 -5.26
C ALA A 95 -16.65 -15.66 -6.18
N GLY A 96 -15.83 -15.22 -7.15
CA GLY A 96 -16.15 -14.08 -8.02
C GLY A 96 -16.12 -12.72 -7.34
N ILE A 97 -15.41 -12.60 -6.21
CA ILE A 97 -15.32 -11.37 -5.41
C ILE A 97 -14.07 -10.57 -5.80
N ALA A 98 -14.26 -9.27 -6.05
CA ALA A 98 -13.17 -8.34 -6.31
C ALA A 98 -12.38 -8.05 -5.03
N LEU A 99 -11.06 -8.02 -5.14
CA LEU A 99 -10.14 -7.68 -4.06
C LEU A 99 -9.44 -6.35 -4.40
N LEU A 100 -9.68 -5.31 -3.62
CA LEU A 100 -9.00 -4.02 -3.75
C LEU A 100 -7.92 -3.90 -2.67
N THR A 101 -6.63 -3.87 -3.05
CA THR A 101 -5.53 -3.79 -2.09
C THR A 101 -4.94 -2.37 -2.01
N PRO A 102 -4.97 -1.72 -0.84
CA PRO A 102 -4.40 -0.38 -0.68
C PRO A 102 -2.88 -0.36 -0.56
N ALA A 103 -2.28 -1.44 -0.05
CA ALA A 103 -0.86 -1.48 0.33
C ALA A 103 -0.10 -2.72 -0.15
N ALA A 104 -0.75 -3.86 -0.42
CA ALA A 104 -0.03 -5.09 -0.79
C ALA A 104 0.76 -4.94 -2.11
N THR A 105 2.09 -5.06 -2.04
CA THR A 105 3.02 -4.82 -3.15
C THR A 105 3.52 -6.09 -3.84
N ILE A 106 3.22 -7.28 -3.30
CA ILE A 106 3.71 -8.53 -3.89
C ILE A 106 3.27 -8.73 -5.34
N ASP A 107 4.22 -9.01 -6.22
CA ASP A 107 4.01 -9.11 -7.67
C ASP A 107 2.99 -10.19 -8.04
N ARG A 108 3.09 -11.35 -7.38
CA ARG A 108 2.26 -12.52 -7.65
C ARG A 108 0.77 -12.23 -7.49
N LEU A 109 0.40 -11.25 -6.67
CA LEU A 109 -0.99 -10.88 -6.43
C LEU A 109 -1.73 -10.57 -7.73
N THR A 110 -1.22 -9.66 -8.56
CA THR A 110 -1.89 -9.25 -9.82
C THR A 110 -1.50 -10.14 -11.00
N LEU A 111 -0.34 -10.80 -10.95
CA LEU A 111 0.06 -11.76 -11.98
C LEU A 111 -0.77 -13.05 -11.96
N GLU A 112 -1.17 -13.52 -10.77
CA GLU A 112 -1.89 -14.80 -10.61
C GLU A 112 -3.39 -14.61 -10.36
N HIS A 113 -3.83 -13.44 -9.87
CA HIS A 113 -5.22 -13.20 -9.48
C HIS A 113 -5.82 -12.00 -10.21
N HIS A 114 -6.52 -12.28 -11.32
CA HIS A 114 -7.20 -11.27 -12.15
C HIS A 114 -8.39 -10.57 -11.48
N ASN A 115 -8.78 -10.99 -10.27
CA ASN A 115 -9.76 -10.34 -9.42
C ASN A 115 -9.14 -9.34 -8.42
N ALA A 116 -7.82 -9.22 -8.38
CA ALA A 116 -7.10 -8.29 -7.52
C ALA A 116 -6.77 -6.98 -8.26
N PHE A 117 -7.04 -5.85 -7.61
CA PHE A 117 -6.77 -4.51 -8.12
C PHE A 117 -6.04 -3.70 -7.05
N ARG A 118 -4.81 -3.31 -7.36
CA ARG A 118 -3.89 -2.69 -6.41
C ARG A 118 -3.82 -1.19 -6.63
N PHE A 119 -3.90 -0.43 -5.54
CA PHE A 119 -3.85 1.03 -5.57
C PHE A 119 -2.47 1.63 -5.30
N GLY A 120 -1.48 0.78 -5.00
CA GLY A 120 -0.07 1.13 -4.85
C GLY A 120 0.81 0.58 -5.98
N PRO A 121 2.13 0.86 -5.93
CA PRO A 121 3.12 0.24 -6.81
C PRO A 121 3.26 -1.27 -6.53
N SER A 122 3.85 -1.98 -7.49
CA SER A 122 4.31 -3.35 -7.32
C SER A 122 5.74 -3.44 -6.81
N ASP A 123 6.15 -4.60 -6.28
CA ASP A 123 7.54 -4.86 -5.90
C ASP A 123 8.48 -4.63 -7.09
N ARG A 124 8.10 -5.05 -8.32
CA ARG A 124 8.87 -4.73 -9.54
C ARG A 124 9.05 -3.22 -9.73
N GLN A 125 7.98 -2.45 -9.54
CA GLN A 125 8.02 -1.00 -9.71
C GLN A 125 8.87 -0.35 -8.61
N LEU A 126 8.64 -0.69 -7.35
CA LEU A 126 9.42 -0.21 -6.21
C LEU A 126 10.92 -0.54 -6.37
N ALA A 127 11.25 -1.77 -6.74
CA ALA A 127 12.62 -2.20 -6.98
C ALA A 127 13.27 -1.44 -8.15
N GLY A 128 12.56 -1.26 -9.25
CA GLY A 128 13.05 -0.49 -10.39
C GLY A 128 13.33 0.97 -10.05
N ASP A 129 12.38 1.62 -9.37
CA ASP A 129 12.50 3.01 -8.94
C ASP A 129 13.61 3.20 -7.89
N LEU A 130 13.74 2.25 -6.94
CA LEU A 130 14.84 2.21 -5.99
C LEU A 130 16.18 2.17 -6.72
N VAL A 131 16.38 1.19 -7.60
CA VAL A 131 17.67 0.99 -8.27
C VAL A 131 18.02 2.17 -9.17
N ASN A 132 17.05 2.77 -9.86
CA ASN A 132 17.25 4.00 -10.61
C ASN A 132 17.71 5.16 -9.70
N TRP A 133 17.08 5.27 -8.53
CA TRP A 133 17.47 6.28 -7.54
C TRP A 133 18.89 6.01 -7.00
N LEU A 134 19.23 4.76 -6.63
CA LEU A 134 20.59 4.39 -6.19
C LEU A 134 21.65 4.72 -7.25
N ALA A 135 21.37 4.42 -8.53
CA ALA A 135 22.25 4.75 -9.64
C ALA A 135 22.47 6.27 -9.77
N SER A 136 21.42 7.08 -9.59
CA SER A 136 21.52 8.55 -9.60
C SER A 136 22.40 9.10 -8.46
N ARG A 137 22.54 8.34 -7.37
CA ARG A 137 23.41 8.65 -6.22
C ARG A 137 24.84 8.13 -6.40
N GLN A 138 25.13 7.47 -7.52
CA GLN A 138 26.40 6.77 -7.79
C GLN A 138 26.72 5.69 -6.74
N TRP A 139 25.71 5.09 -6.12
CA TRP A 139 25.87 3.95 -5.22
C TRP A 139 25.74 2.67 -6.01
N HIS A 140 26.87 2.18 -6.52
CA HIS A 140 26.91 1.05 -7.44
C HIS A 140 27.04 -0.30 -6.74
N ARG A 141 27.57 -0.34 -5.52
CA ARG A 141 27.72 -1.54 -4.69
C ARG A 141 26.67 -1.54 -3.60
N VAL A 142 25.76 -2.49 -3.65
CA VAL A 142 24.55 -2.52 -2.82
C VAL A 142 24.53 -3.79 -1.99
N HIS A 143 24.44 -3.65 -0.67
CA HIS A 143 24.13 -4.78 0.21
C HIS A 143 22.62 -4.80 0.45
N VAL A 144 21.97 -5.96 0.27
CA VAL A 144 20.51 -6.09 0.41
C VAL A 144 20.19 -7.14 1.47
N GLN A 145 19.38 -6.78 2.45
CA GLN A 145 18.86 -7.65 3.48
C GLN A 145 17.34 -7.59 3.52
N SER A 146 16.70 -8.61 4.09
CA SER A 146 15.27 -8.58 4.38
C SER A 146 14.95 -9.12 5.76
N ASP A 147 13.72 -8.87 6.21
CA ASP A 147 13.13 -9.66 7.28
C ASP A 147 12.67 -11.05 6.77
N ASP A 148 12.13 -11.87 7.68
CA ASP A 148 11.64 -13.22 7.38
C ASP A 148 10.20 -13.26 6.82
N SER A 149 9.58 -12.11 6.53
CA SER A 149 8.23 -12.06 5.97
C SER A 149 8.24 -12.38 4.48
N ALA A 150 7.14 -12.91 3.94
CA ALA A 150 7.05 -13.14 2.49
C ALA A 150 7.14 -11.82 1.71
N HIS A 151 6.64 -10.72 2.29
CA HIS A 151 6.82 -9.37 1.78
C HIS A 151 8.30 -8.99 1.64
N GLY A 152 9.07 -9.03 2.74
CA GLY A 152 10.47 -8.66 2.76
C GLY A 152 11.32 -9.52 1.82
N GLN A 153 11.09 -10.84 1.83
CA GLN A 153 11.81 -11.78 0.97
C GLN A 153 11.49 -11.58 -0.51
N ALA A 154 10.22 -11.40 -0.88
CA ALA A 154 9.83 -11.18 -2.28
C ALA A 154 10.38 -9.85 -2.81
N LEU A 155 10.30 -8.77 -2.03
CA LEU A 155 10.84 -7.48 -2.42
C LEU A 155 12.36 -7.49 -2.51
N CYS A 156 13.06 -8.22 -1.61
CA CYS A 156 14.51 -8.43 -1.71
C CYS A 156 14.91 -9.13 -3.01
N VAL A 157 14.17 -10.17 -3.42
CA VAL A 157 14.39 -10.82 -4.72
C VAL A 157 14.18 -9.83 -5.86
N ALA A 158 13.07 -9.07 -5.86
CA ALA A 158 12.79 -8.08 -6.89
C ALA A 158 13.88 -7.00 -6.99
N ILE A 159 14.42 -6.54 -5.84
CA ILE A 159 15.53 -5.59 -5.76
C ILE A 159 16.80 -6.21 -6.34
N CYS A 160 17.16 -7.44 -5.95
CA CYS A 160 18.34 -8.13 -6.48
C CYS A 160 18.26 -8.29 -8.01
N GLU A 161 17.11 -8.67 -8.55
CA GLU A 161 16.92 -8.76 -10.00
C GLU A 161 17.00 -7.39 -10.68
N ALA A 162 16.46 -6.34 -10.05
CA ALA A 162 16.55 -4.97 -10.57
C ALA A 162 18.00 -4.46 -10.60
N LEU A 163 18.80 -4.76 -9.58
CA LEU A 163 20.23 -4.43 -9.53
C LEU A 163 20.97 -5.05 -10.73
N VAL A 164 20.74 -6.34 -11.00
CA VAL A 164 21.35 -7.05 -12.14
C VAL A 164 20.96 -6.38 -13.46
N ARG A 165 19.68 -6.06 -13.66
CA ARG A 165 19.20 -5.40 -14.89
C ARG A 165 19.81 -4.01 -15.09
N ALA A 166 20.08 -3.27 -14.02
CA ALA A 166 20.65 -1.93 -14.07
C ALA A 166 22.19 -1.92 -14.08
N GLY A 167 22.86 -3.08 -13.97
CA GLY A 167 24.32 -3.17 -13.91
C GLY A 167 24.92 -2.69 -12.58
N LEU A 168 24.14 -2.69 -11.49
CA LEU A 168 24.64 -2.45 -10.13
C LEU A 168 25.09 -3.77 -9.49
N LEU A 169 26.13 -3.71 -8.67
CA LEU A 169 26.73 -4.87 -8.02
C LEU A 169 26.08 -5.12 -6.67
N ARG A 170 25.45 -6.29 -6.50
CA ARG A 170 25.13 -6.80 -5.16
C ARG A 170 26.41 -7.26 -4.46
N VAL A 171 26.59 -6.88 -3.20
CA VAL A 171 27.69 -7.36 -2.34
C VAL A 171 27.14 -8.06 -1.11
N GLU A 172 27.78 -9.17 -0.71
CA GLU A 172 27.34 -9.96 0.44
C GLU A 172 27.74 -9.32 1.78
N GLU A 173 28.89 -8.67 1.85
CA GLU A 173 29.36 -8.03 3.08
C GLU A 173 29.03 -6.53 3.07
N PRO A 174 28.36 -5.99 4.11
CA PRO A 174 28.04 -4.57 4.23
C PRO A 174 29.25 -3.65 4.08
N GLU A 175 30.44 -4.09 4.51
CA GLU A 175 31.69 -3.32 4.47
C GLU A 175 32.10 -2.94 3.04
N HIS A 176 31.73 -3.76 2.06
CA HIS A 176 32.02 -3.53 0.64
C HIS A 176 30.97 -2.68 -0.07
N ALA A 177 29.87 -2.33 0.60
CA ALA A 177 28.75 -1.62 0.02
C ALA A 177 28.92 -0.10 0.10
N ASP A 178 28.44 0.59 -0.95
CA ASP A 178 28.22 2.03 -0.95
C ASP A 178 26.94 2.38 -0.17
N VAL A 179 25.96 1.48 -0.20
CA VAL A 179 24.64 1.63 0.42
C VAL A 179 24.09 0.26 0.85
N GLU A 180 23.39 0.24 1.97
CA GLU A 180 22.62 -0.91 2.43
C GLU A 180 21.13 -0.68 2.14
N VAL A 181 20.43 -1.74 1.77
CA VAL A 181 18.98 -1.77 1.56
C VAL A 181 18.39 -2.82 2.50
N PHE A 182 17.36 -2.44 3.26
CA PHE A 182 16.62 -3.37 4.11
C PHE A 182 15.16 -3.43 3.66
N ALA A 183 14.74 -4.59 3.16
CA ALA A 183 13.39 -4.88 2.70
C ALA A 183 12.60 -5.60 3.80
N GLY A 184 11.59 -4.95 4.37
CA GLY A 184 10.80 -5.57 5.42
C GLY A 184 9.68 -4.73 5.95
N ARG A 185 9.00 -5.27 6.95
CA ARG A 185 7.88 -4.60 7.63
C ARG A 185 8.38 -3.50 8.57
N LEU A 186 7.46 -2.66 9.04
CA LEU A 186 7.76 -1.50 9.88
C LEU A 186 8.62 -1.84 11.11
N LYS A 187 8.18 -2.83 11.90
CA LYS A 187 8.86 -3.20 13.15
C LYS A 187 10.29 -3.72 12.90
N PRO A 188 10.52 -4.75 12.05
CA PRO A 188 11.88 -5.18 11.70
C PRO A 188 12.74 -4.07 11.10
N SER A 189 12.18 -3.22 10.24
CA SER A 189 12.91 -2.09 9.65
C SER A 189 13.38 -1.10 10.72
N ARG A 190 12.52 -0.80 11.70
CA ARG A 190 12.88 0.07 12.84
C ARG A 190 13.94 -0.57 13.71
N GLU A 191 13.81 -1.85 14.03
CA GLU A 191 14.78 -2.58 14.86
C GLU A 191 16.16 -2.63 14.17
N HIS A 192 16.19 -2.95 12.87
CA HIS A 192 17.41 -2.92 12.06
C HIS A 192 18.03 -1.52 12.03
N TRP A 193 17.22 -0.48 11.80
CA TRP A 193 17.68 0.90 11.79
C TRP A 193 18.29 1.33 13.14
N GLN A 194 17.64 0.99 14.25
CA GLN A 194 18.12 1.30 15.60
C GLN A 194 19.41 0.56 15.92
N ALA A 195 19.50 -0.74 15.60
CA ALA A 195 20.69 -1.54 15.84
C ALA A 195 21.91 -0.98 15.07
N ARG A 196 21.73 -0.61 13.79
CA ARG A 196 22.79 0.02 12.99
C ARG A 196 23.32 1.32 13.58
N ARG A 197 22.41 2.15 14.11
CA ARG A 197 22.79 3.40 14.79
C ARG A 197 23.54 3.16 16.08
N GLN A 198 23.10 2.19 16.89
CA GLN A 198 23.79 1.80 18.12
C GLN A 198 25.19 1.24 17.85
N ALA A 199 25.38 0.56 16.72
CA ALA A 199 26.68 0.09 16.25
C ALA A 199 27.57 1.21 15.65
N GLY A 200 27.09 2.45 15.57
CA GLY A 200 27.85 3.59 15.05
C GLY A 200 28.01 3.63 13.52
N SER A 201 27.20 2.85 12.78
CA SER A 201 27.29 2.82 11.32
C SER A 201 26.80 4.13 10.71
N ASN A 202 27.59 4.71 9.80
CA ASN A 202 27.26 5.93 9.06
C ASN A 202 27.00 5.69 7.56
N ARG A 203 27.09 4.43 7.10
CA ARG A 203 26.85 4.09 5.69
C ARG A 203 25.39 4.38 5.32
N PRO A 204 25.13 4.91 4.11
CA PRO A 204 23.76 5.10 3.63
C PRO A 204 22.89 3.84 3.81
N LEU A 205 21.66 4.06 4.27
CA LEU A 205 20.64 3.02 4.45
C LEU A 205 19.38 3.43 3.69
N VAL A 206 18.80 2.49 2.94
CA VAL A 206 17.47 2.64 2.37
C VAL A 206 16.55 1.57 2.94
N LEU A 207 15.47 1.98 3.59
CA LEU A 207 14.38 1.11 4.03
C LEU A 207 13.28 1.08 2.97
N THR A 208 12.48 0.02 2.93
CA THR A 208 11.35 -0.10 2.00
C THR A 208 10.04 0.48 2.56
N ASP A 209 8.97 0.32 1.80
CA ASP A 209 7.71 1.05 1.86
C ASP A 209 7.02 1.04 3.23
N ASP A 210 7.01 -0.08 3.94
CA ASP A 210 6.41 -0.18 5.28
C ASP A 210 7.09 0.72 6.32
N ALA A 211 8.37 1.04 6.10
CA ALA A 211 9.11 1.98 6.95
C ALA A 211 8.73 3.44 6.67
N ALA A 212 7.93 3.73 5.64
CA ALA A 212 7.46 5.08 5.31
C ALA A 212 6.34 5.49 6.28
N SER A 213 6.68 5.56 7.57
CA SER A 213 5.76 5.71 8.68
C SER A 213 6.36 6.62 9.76
N PRO A 214 5.56 7.48 10.42
CA PRO A 214 6.05 8.24 11.57
C PRO A 214 6.53 7.34 12.73
N TYR A 215 6.09 6.08 12.77
CA TYR A 215 6.51 5.11 13.79
C TYR A 215 7.89 4.50 13.55
N LEU A 216 8.53 4.80 12.41
CA LEU A 216 9.95 4.51 12.22
C LEU A 216 10.78 5.27 13.28
N GLY A 217 10.43 6.54 13.51
CA GLY A 217 11.07 7.45 14.45
C GLY A 217 11.57 8.73 13.78
N CYS A 218 12.10 9.64 14.60
CA CYS A 218 12.70 10.90 14.14
C CYS A 218 14.19 10.89 14.48
N ALA A 219 15.04 11.31 13.54
CA ALA A 219 16.49 11.38 13.75
C ALA A 219 17.11 12.37 12.74
N GLU A 220 17.20 13.64 13.11
CA GLU A 220 17.75 14.68 12.23
C GLU A 220 19.23 14.44 11.88
N ASP A 221 19.99 13.80 12.79
CA ASP A 221 21.37 13.36 12.56
C ASP A 221 21.51 12.30 11.45
N GLN A 222 20.39 11.71 11.03
CA GLN A 222 20.30 10.71 9.96
C GLN A 222 19.85 11.31 8.62
N ARG A 223 19.54 12.61 8.57
CA ARG A 223 19.18 13.28 7.32
C ARG A 223 20.32 13.15 6.32
N GLY A 224 19.99 12.66 5.11
CA GLY A 224 20.98 12.39 4.06
C GLY A 224 21.80 11.10 4.22
N LYS A 225 21.56 10.33 5.29
CA LYS A 225 22.15 9.00 5.51
C LYS A 225 21.09 7.90 5.48
N THR A 226 19.94 8.14 6.09
CA THR A 226 18.80 7.23 6.06
C THR A 226 17.76 7.71 5.07
N PHE A 227 17.27 6.78 4.28
CA PHE A 227 16.23 6.98 3.29
C PHE A 227 15.17 5.91 3.42
N VAL A 228 13.98 6.20 2.93
CA VAL A 228 12.89 5.25 2.79
C VAL A 228 12.33 5.38 1.40
N ILE A 229 12.19 4.30 0.65
CA ILE A 229 11.42 4.30 -0.61
C ILE A 229 10.03 3.71 -0.37
N GLY A 230 9.01 4.25 -1.02
CA GLY A 230 7.64 3.78 -0.91
C GLY A 230 6.69 4.57 -1.80
N PHE A 231 5.43 4.68 -1.41
CA PHE A 231 4.33 5.22 -2.21
C PHE A 231 4.38 6.74 -2.36
N GLY A 232 4.44 7.23 -3.60
CA GLY A 232 4.48 8.66 -3.91
C GLY A 232 3.12 9.25 -4.30
N THR A 233 3.00 10.57 -4.16
CA THR A 233 1.89 11.35 -4.72
C THR A 233 2.36 12.13 -5.95
N PRO A 234 1.49 12.41 -6.95
CA PRO A 234 1.83 13.33 -8.02
C PRO A 234 2.19 14.71 -7.45
N ASP A 235 3.24 15.33 -7.95
CA ASP A 235 3.65 16.69 -7.59
C ASP A 235 2.56 17.69 -8.02
N HIS A 236 1.64 18.02 -7.11
CA HIS A 236 0.71 19.13 -7.28
C HIS A 236 0.77 20.06 -6.06
N PRO A 237 1.81 20.91 -5.98
CA PRO A 237 1.85 22.01 -5.03
C PRO A 237 0.82 23.05 -5.46
N GLY A 238 -0.43 22.91 -5.01
CA GLY A 238 -1.47 23.91 -5.31
C GLY A 238 -2.90 23.49 -5.07
N ASN A 239 -3.20 22.19 -5.00
CA ASN A 239 -4.54 21.73 -4.64
C ASN A 239 -4.47 21.04 -3.28
N GLY A 240 -4.58 21.83 -2.21
CA GLY A 240 -5.02 21.30 -0.93
C GLY A 240 -6.39 20.65 -1.16
N CYS A 241 -6.41 19.34 -1.41
CA CYS A 241 -7.66 18.63 -1.60
C CYS A 241 -8.46 18.82 -0.30
N HIS A 242 -9.76 19.11 -0.43
CA HIS A 242 -10.66 19.26 0.71
C HIS A 242 -10.52 18.11 1.73
N ALA A 243 -10.23 16.89 1.24
CA ALA A 243 -9.96 15.73 2.06
C ALA A 243 -8.70 15.84 2.94
N SER A 244 -7.60 16.45 2.46
CA SER A 244 -6.40 16.68 3.26
C SER A 244 -6.65 17.71 4.36
N ALA A 245 -7.41 18.77 4.06
CA ALA A 245 -7.82 19.76 5.08
C ALA A 245 -8.74 19.13 6.14
N LEU A 246 -9.67 18.25 5.73
CA LEU A 246 -10.50 17.48 6.66
C LEU A 246 -9.66 16.52 7.51
N HIS A 247 -8.65 15.86 6.93
CA HIS A 247 -7.74 15.00 7.68
C HIS A 247 -7.02 15.80 8.77
N GLN A 248 -6.45 16.96 8.44
CA GLN A 248 -5.80 17.84 9.42
C GLN A 248 -6.77 18.21 10.54
N THR A 249 -7.99 18.61 10.17
CA THR A 249 -9.03 19.03 11.12
C THR A 249 -9.44 17.90 12.08
N PHE A 250 -9.53 16.67 11.59
CA PHE A 250 -9.97 15.52 12.40
C PHE A 250 -8.86 14.91 13.26
N PHE A 251 -7.61 14.98 12.82
CA PHE A 251 -6.53 14.19 13.41
C PHE A 251 -5.33 15.00 13.90
N ASP A 252 -5.34 16.33 13.70
CA ASP A 252 -4.23 17.22 14.06
C ASP A 252 -2.87 16.69 13.56
N ALA A 253 -2.88 16.19 12.33
CA ALA A 253 -1.75 15.52 11.71
C ALA A 253 -1.84 15.59 10.18
N GLU A 254 -0.69 15.64 9.52
CA GLU A 254 -0.61 15.52 8.08
C GLU A 254 -1.09 14.14 7.60
N PRO A 255 -1.68 14.05 6.38
CA PRO A 255 -1.98 12.76 5.78
C PRO A 255 -0.72 11.94 5.55
N HIS A 256 -0.65 10.75 6.17
CA HIS A 256 0.50 9.86 6.06
C HIS A 256 0.41 8.91 4.85
N THR A 257 1.49 8.16 4.60
CA THR A 257 1.57 7.09 3.59
C THR A 257 0.35 6.17 3.63
N TYR A 258 -0.14 5.79 2.45
CA TYR A 258 -1.37 5.02 2.19
C TYR A 258 -2.68 5.83 2.28
N PHE A 259 -2.68 7.08 2.76
CA PHE A 259 -3.92 7.86 2.91
C PHE A 259 -4.53 8.16 1.55
N ARG A 260 -3.69 8.61 0.62
CA ARG A 260 -4.12 8.96 -0.73
C ARG A 260 -4.63 7.72 -1.46
N GLU A 261 -3.94 6.60 -1.39
CA GLU A 261 -4.31 5.34 -2.05
C GLU A 261 -5.62 4.80 -1.48
N SER A 262 -5.78 4.84 -0.15
CA SER A 262 -7.02 4.48 0.52
C SER A 262 -8.17 5.40 0.11
N LEU A 263 -7.94 6.70 0.04
CA LEU A 263 -8.95 7.68 -0.35
C LEU A 263 -9.34 7.55 -1.83
N LEU A 264 -8.37 7.32 -2.71
CA LEU A 264 -8.58 7.05 -4.13
C LEU A 264 -9.45 5.80 -4.32
N MET A 265 -9.16 4.74 -3.55
CA MET A 265 -9.97 3.53 -3.51
C MET A 265 -11.39 3.79 -3.02
N LEU A 266 -11.57 4.62 -1.99
CA LEU A 266 -12.89 4.99 -1.47
C LEU A 266 -13.71 5.81 -2.48
N TYR A 267 -13.07 6.64 -3.31
CA TYR A 267 -13.75 7.30 -4.43
C TYR A 267 -14.23 6.28 -5.49
N VAL A 268 -13.37 5.34 -5.88
CA VAL A 268 -13.77 4.25 -6.80
C VAL A 268 -14.92 3.43 -6.21
N LEU A 269 -14.85 3.11 -4.91
CA LEU A 269 -15.90 2.37 -4.22
C LEU A 269 -17.23 3.14 -4.23
N ALA A 270 -17.20 4.45 -4.02
CA ALA A 270 -18.40 5.28 -4.05
C ALA A 270 -19.06 5.29 -5.44
N GLU A 271 -18.27 5.34 -6.51
CA GLU A 271 -18.77 5.22 -7.88
C GLU A 271 -19.41 3.84 -8.13
N LEU A 272 -18.76 2.76 -7.65
CA LEU A 272 -19.31 1.40 -7.75
C LEU A 272 -20.62 1.25 -6.95
N ALA A 273 -20.70 1.82 -5.74
CA ALA A 273 -21.89 1.77 -4.89
C ALA A 273 -23.06 2.61 -5.44
N ASN A 274 -22.76 3.67 -6.21
CA ASN A 274 -23.76 4.49 -6.89
C ASN A 274 -24.23 3.87 -8.20
N GLY A 275 -23.33 3.18 -8.92
CA GLY A 275 -23.68 2.37 -10.07
C GLY A 275 -24.75 1.36 -9.70
N ARG A 276 -25.80 1.22 -10.52
CA ARG A 276 -26.80 0.14 -10.38
C ARG A 276 -26.19 -1.21 -10.82
N LEU A 277 -24.97 -1.50 -10.39
CA LEU A 277 -24.20 -2.68 -10.73
C LEU A 277 -24.58 -3.82 -9.80
N TYR A 278 -24.73 -5.03 -10.35
CA TYR A 278 -24.83 -6.25 -9.56
C TYR A 278 -23.41 -6.75 -9.20
N ALA A 279 -23.26 -7.54 -8.13
CA ALA A 279 -21.96 -8.04 -7.65
C ALA A 279 -21.11 -8.70 -8.77
N GLY A 280 -21.75 -9.43 -9.70
CA GLY A 280 -21.07 -10.05 -10.85
C GLY A 280 -20.58 -9.08 -11.95
N GLN A 281 -20.91 -7.79 -11.86
CA GLN A 281 -20.47 -6.76 -12.80
C GLN A 281 -19.31 -5.92 -12.24
N LEU A 282 -18.98 -6.04 -10.96
CA LEU A 282 -17.94 -5.23 -10.31
C LEU A 282 -16.55 -5.50 -10.90
N LEU A 283 -16.20 -6.77 -11.10
CA LEU A 283 -14.94 -7.17 -11.73
C LEU A 283 -14.79 -6.57 -13.13
N ASN A 284 -15.85 -6.66 -13.94
CA ASN A 284 -15.87 -6.11 -15.29
C ASN A 284 -15.72 -4.58 -15.27
N ALA A 285 -16.42 -3.90 -14.35
CA ALA A 285 -16.32 -2.45 -14.18
C ALA A 285 -14.89 -2.04 -13.82
N LEU A 286 -14.26 -2.71 -12.85
CA LEU A 286 -12.88 -2.45 -12.43
C LEU A 286 -11.86 -2.70 -13.55
N GLN A 287 -12.08 -3.68 -14.42
CA GLN A 287 -11.16 -4.00 -15.53
C GLN A 287 -11.23 -3.01 -16.70
N HIS A 288 -12.42 -2.46 -16.99
CA HIS A 288 -12.66 -1.75 -18.27
C HIS A 288 -13.08 -0.30 -18.10
N THR A 289 -13.25 0.19 -16.87
CA THR A 289 -13.69 1.56 -16.61
C THR A 289 -12.53 2.44 -16.14
N THR A 290 -12.51 3.67 -16.61
CA THR A 290 -11.73 4.74 -15.98
C THR A 290 -12.63 5.51 -15.03
N PHE A 291 -12.30 5.49 -13.74
CA PHE A 291 -13.02 6.21 -12.69
C PHE A 291 -12.40 7.59 -12.53
N ASN A 292 -13.16 8.64 -12.79
CA ASN A 292 -12.69 10.00 -12.57
C ASN A 292 -12.92 10.38 -11.11
N THR A 293 -11.85 10.63 -10.37
CA THR A 293 -11.92 11.02 -8.96
C THR A 293 -11.36 12.44 -8.76
N PRO A 294 -11.69 13.13 -7.65
CA PRO A 294 -11.06 14.41 -7.31
C PRO A 294 -9.53 14.35 -7.16
N LEU A 295 -8.96 13.14 -7.00
CA LEU A 295 -7.52 12.90 -6.86
C LEU A 295 -6.84 12.48 -8.18
N GLY A 296 -7.58 12.45 -9.29
CA GLY A 296 -7.14 12.01 -10.60
C GLY A 296 -7.92 10.81 -11.13
N ALA A 297 -7.68 10.48 -12.40
CA ALA A 297 -8.29 9.32 -13.05
C ALA A 297 -7.68 8.03 -12.50
N VAL A 298 -8.52 7.02 -12.28
CA VAL A 298 -8.15 5.68 -11.83
C VAL A 298 -8.53 4.69 -12.90
N SER A 299 -7.55 3.94 -13.39
CA SER A 299 -7.75 2.79 -14.26
C SER A 299 -6.64 1.78 -14.02
N PHE A 300 -6.95 0.52 -14.34
CA PHE A 300 -6.05 -0.60 -14.08
C PHE A 300 -5.52 -1.20 -15.38
N ASP A 301 -4.30 -1.68 -15.34
CA ASP A 301 -3.71 -2.57 -16.33
C ASP A 301 -3.45 -3.91 -15.67
N ARG A 302 -4.23 -4.94 -16.02
CA ARG A 302 -4.12 -6.27 -15.39
C ARG A 302 -4.08 -6.21 -13.85
N GLY A 303 -4.92 -5.35 -13.26
CA GLY A 303 -5.01 -5.16 -11.82
C GLY A 303 -4.00 -4.16 -11.22
N GLU A 304 -3.06 -3.62 -12.00
CA GLU A 304 -2.10 -2.62 -11.51
C GLU A 304 -2.58 -1.19 -11.84
N LEU A 305 -2.55 -0.28 -10.86
CA LEU A 305 -2.95 1.11 -11.06
C LEU A 305 -1.99 1.81 -12.03
N ARG A 306 -2.51 2.35 -13.15
CA ARG A 306 -1.68 3.02 -14.17
C ARG A 306 -0.94 4.27 -13.67
N GLY A 307 -1.46 4.92 -12.65
CA GLY A 307 -0.90 6.13 -12.03
C GLY A 307 -0.18 5.89 -10.70
N ALA A 308 0.20 4.65 -10.39
CA ALA A 308 0.98 4.38 -9.17
C ALA A 308 2.35 5.06 -9.26
N MET A 309 2.75 5.71 -8.16
CA MET A 309 4.01 6.45 -8.09
C MET A 309 4.80 6.02 -6.86
N THR A 310 6.11 6.25 -6.89
CA THR A 310 7.00 6.06 -5.76
C THR A 310 7.62 7.39 -5.34
N CYS A 311 8.05 7.48 -4.09
CA CYS A 311 8.78 8.61 -3.54
C CYS A 311 9.87 8.09 -2.60
N VAL A 312 10.92 8.91 -2.42
CA VAL A 312 11.96 8.66 -1.43
C VAL A 312 11.85 9.72 -0.34
N TRP A 313 11.84 9.29 0.92
CA TRP A 313 11.86 10.16 2.08
C TRP A 313 13.14 10.03 2.86
N THR A 314 13.39 11.01 3.74
CA THR A 314 14.47 10.98 4.73
C THR A 314 13.92 11.38 6.10
N PRO A 315 14.43 10.81 7.21
CA PRO A 315 14.05 11.24 8.55
C PRO A 315 14.43 12.71 8.82
N GLY A 316 13.50 13.43 9.43
CA GLY A 316 13.64 14.80 9.91
C GLY A 316 13.22 14.94 11.38
N PRO A 317 13.07 16.18 11.88
CA PRO A 317 12.80 16.44 13.29
C PRO A 317 11.38 16.02 13.72
N THR A 318 10.42 16.02 12.80
CA THR A 318 9.00 15.73 13.07
C THR A 318 8.47 14.50 12.32
N GLY A 319 9.35 13.73 11.67
CA GLY A 319 9.00 12.55 10.89
C GLY A 319 9.71 12.51 9.55
N LEU A 320 9.14 11.77 8.60
CA LEU A 320 9.69 11.63 7.25
C LEU A 320 9.34 12.83 6.37
N THR A 321 10.32 13.34 5.63
CA THR A 321 10.13 14.39 4.62
C THR A 321 10.58 13.90 3.25
N PRO A 322 9.86 14.23 2.15
CA PRO A 322 10.28 13.86 0.81
C PRO A 322 11.69 14.38 0.48
N VAL A 323 12.49 13.56 -0.19
CA VAL A 323 13.77 13.97 -0.76
C VAL A 323 13.47 14.68 -2.08
N THR A 324 13.69 15.99 -2.13
CA THR A 324 13.65 16.75 -3.38
C THR A 324 14.80 16.30 -4.29
N ARG A 325 14.48 16.06 -5.57
CA ARG A 325 15.48 15.73 -6.61
C ARG A 325 16.52 16.83 -6.77
#